data_AF-Q8YKN6-F1
#
_entry.id   AF-Q8YKN6-F1
#
_cell.length_a   1.000
_cell.length_b   1.000
_cell.length_c   1.000
_cell.angle_alpha   90.00
_cell.angle_beta   90.00
_cell.angle_gamma   90.00
#
_symmetry.space_group_name_H-M   'P 1'
#
loop_
_entity.id
_entity.type
_entity.pdbx_description
1 polymer ?
#
loop_
_entity_poly.entity_id
_entity_poly.type
_entity_poly.pdbx_seq_one_letter_code
_entity_poly.pdbx_strand_id
1 'polypeptide(L)' 'MSQIKVDTVLCINGTVLIVYYTPGQCWQFRIISRTGGIFGEQKIYYSAAAALKTGLEWVRDEL' A
#
# COMPACT_ATOMS: atom_id res chain seq x y z
N MET A 1 17.19 -15.77 -2.13
CA MET A 1 16.36 -15.09 -3.16
C MET A 1 15.17 -14.49 -2.46
N SER A 2 15.17 -13.18 -2.27
CA SER A 2 14.03 -12.49 -1.67
C SER A 2 13.08 -12.13 -2.81
N GLN A 3 11.90 -12.74 -2.84
CA GLN A 3 10.94 -12.55 -3.93
C GLN A 3 10.07 -11.32 -3.66
N ILE A 4 9.82 -10.51 -4.68
CA ILE A 4 8.80 -9.46 -4.63
C ILE A 4 7.43 -10.14 -4.50
N LYS A 5 6.58 -9.66 -3.58
CA LYS A 5 5.26 -10.23 -3.34
C LYS A 5 4.21 -9.13 -3.29
N VAL A 6 3.09 -9.30 -4.00
CA VAL A 6 1.87 -8.54 -3.73
C VAL A 6 1.03 -9.35 -2.75
N ASP A 7 0.60 -8.74 -1.65
CA ASP A 7 -0.13 -9.43 -0.59
C ASP A 7 -1.61 -9.06 -0.58
N THR A 8 -1.93 -7.78 -0.75
CA THR A 8 -3.31 -7.29 -0.74
C THR A 8 -3.51 -6.26 -1.84
N VAL A 9 -4.64 -6.34 -2.54
CA VAL A 9 -5.13 -5.30 -3.45
C VAL A 9 -6.61 -5.05 -3.11
N LEU A 10 -6.94 -3.81 -2.77
CA LEU A 10 -8.31 -3.38 -2.46
C LEU A 10 -8.72 -2.26 -3.40
N CYS A 11 -9.98 -2.28 -3.83
CA CYS A 11 -10.62 -1.17 -4.53
C CYS A 11 -11.71 -0.59 -3.62
N ILE A 12 -11.59 0.68 -3.27
CA ILE A 12 -12.49 1.38 -2.35
C ILE A 12 -12.88 2.70 -3.02
N ASN A 13 -14.15 2.85 -3.41
CA ASN A 13 -14.69 4.05 -4.04
C ASN A 13 -13.88 4.55 -5.25
N GLY A 14 -13.30 3.63 -6.03
CA GLY A 14 -12.49 3.95 -7.20
C GLY A 14 -11.02 4.30 -6.91
N THR A 15 -10.61 4.28 -5.64
CA THR A 15 -9.21 4.33 -5.21
C THR A 15 -8.69 2.90 -5.00
N VAL A 16 -7.47 2.61 -5.46
CA VAL A 16 -6.83 1.30 -5.31
C VAL A 16 -5.75 1.38 -4.23
N LEU A 17 -5.80 0.50 -3.23
CA LEU A 17 -4.74 0.31 -2.24
C LEU A 17 -4.02 -1.01 -2.52
N ILE A 18 -2.70 -0.96 -2.68
CA ILE A 18 -1.85 -2.13 -2.92
C ILE A 18 -0.85 -2.25 -1.77
N VAL A 19 -0.77 -3.44 -1.16
CA VAL A 19 0.25 -3.80 -0.17
C VAL A 19 1.17 -4.83 -0.78
N TYR A 20 2.48 -4.54 -0.73
CA TYR A 20 3.50 -5.37 -1.36
C TYR A 20 4.78 -5.40 -0.53
N TYR A 21 5.58 -6.44 -0.78
CA TYR A 21 6.89 -6.64 -0.19
C TYR A 21 7.96 -6.52 -1.26
N THR A 22 9.03 -5.78 -0.95
CA THR A 22 10.26 -5.80 -1.74
C THR A 22 11.46 -6.18 -0.88
N PRO A 23 12.45 -6.88 -1.46
CA PRO A 23 13.75 -7.02 -0.83
C PRO A 23 14.37 -5.63 -0.55
N GLY A 24 14.75 -5.37 0.70
CA GLY A 24 15.43 -4.13 1.09
C GLY A 24 14.53 -3.02 1.63
N GLN A 25 13.26 -2.92 1.20
CA GLN A 25 12.31 -1.94 1.76
C GLN A 25 11.20 -2.59 2.60
N CYS A 26 11.20 -3.93 2.71
CA CYS A 26 10.23 -4.72 3.44
C CYS A 26 8.79 -4.48 2.93
N TRP A 27 7.81 -4.46 3.83
CA TRP A 27 6.42 -4.21 3.46
C TRP A 27 6.19 -2.73 3.19
N GLN A 28 5.37 -2.45 2.19
CA GLN A 28 5.06 -1.12 1.69
C GLN A 28 3.60 -1.09 1.21
N PHE A 29 3.07 0.12 1.03
CA PHE A 29 1.81 0.32 0.34
C PHE A 29 1.89 1.44 -0.70
N ARG A 30 1.00 1.36 -1.69
CA ARG A 30 0.72 2.43 -2.66
C ARG A 30 -0.77 2.59 -2.83
N ILE A 31 -1.20 3.84 -2.97
CA ILE A 31 -2.57 4.24 -3.26
C ILE A 31 -2.60 4.79 -4.69
N ILE A 32 -3.52 4.33 -5.52
CA ILE A 32 -3.81 4.89 -6.83
C ILE A 32 -5.18 5.55 -6.73
N SER A 33 -5.22 6.88 -6.80
CA SER A 33 -6.48 7.61 -6.73
C SER A 33 -7.30 7.44 -8.00
N ARG A 34 -8.58 7.84 -7.93
CA ARG A 34 -9.50 7.88 -9.07
C ARG A 34 -8.97 8.67 -10.28
N THR A 35 -8.13 9.68 -10.04
CA THR A 35 -7.55 10.53 -11.08
C THR A 35 -6.23 9.98 -11.63
N GLY A 36 -5.78 8.82 -11.14
CA GLY A 36 -4.52 8.19 -11.53
C GLY A 36 -3.30 8.68 -10.75
N GLY A 37 -3.48 9.49 -9.71
CA GLY A 37 -2.39 9.90 -8.82
C GLY A 37 -1.88 8.71 -8.01
N ILE A 38 -0.57 8.64 -7.78
CA ILE A 38 0.05 7.55 -7.01
C ILE A 38 0.65 8.13 -5.73
N PHE A 39 0.20 7.61 -4.59
CA PHE A 39 0.59 8.06 -3.26
C PHE A 39 1.15 6.90 -2.43
N GLY A 40 1.90 7.25 -1.40
CA GLY A 40 2.47 6.34 -0.43
C GLY A 40 3.75 6.91 0.14
N GLU A 41 4.33 6.23 1.12
CA GLU A 41 5.54 6.68 1.78
C GLU A 41 6.70 5.70 1.59
N GLN A 42 7.90 6.18 1.91
CA GLN A 42 9.13 5.36 2.02
C GLN A 42 9.41 5.04 3.49
N LYS A 43 8.44 4.40 4.14
CA LYS A 43 8.56 3.88 5.50
C LYS A 43 8.66 2.36 5.46
N ILE A 44 9.50 1.80 6.34
CA ILE A 44 9.63 0.35 6.49
C ILE A 44 8.50 -0.17 7.37
N TYR A 45 7.72 -1.11 6.84
CA TYR A 45 6.77 -1.88 7.62
C TYR A 45 7.29 -3.31 7.81
N TYR A 46 7.27 -3.80 9.05
CA TYR A 46 7.72 -5.15 9.38
C TYR A 46 6.65 -6.23 9.13
N SER A 47 5.39 -5.83 8.87
CA SER A 47 4.32 -6.76 8.50
C SER A 47 3.39 -6.17 7.43
N ALA A 48 2.79 -7.04 6.62
CA ALA A 48 1.78 -6.67 5.63
C ALA A 48 0.58 -5.98 6.31
N ALA A 49 0.16 -6.49 7.47
CA ALA A 49 -0.93 -5.91 8.25
C ALA A 49 -0.66 -4.47 8.71
N ALA A 50 0.59 -4.15 9.08
CA ALA A 50 0.95 -2.78 9.46
C ALA A 50 0.89 -1.82 8.26
N ALA A 51 1.40 -2.25 7.10
CA ALA A 51 1.31 -1.47 5.85
C ALA A 51 -0.16 -1.29 5.40
N LEU A 52 -0.97 -2.35 5.51
CA LEU A 52 -2.39 -2.30 5.19
C LEU A 52 -3.14 -1.32 6.08
N LYS A 53 -2.92 -1.39 7.40
CA LYS A 53 -3.59 -0.51 8.36
C LYS A 53 -3.33 0.96 8.04
N THR A 54 -2.07 1.35 7.84
CA THR A 54 -1.74 2.74 7.51
C THR A 54 -2.26 3.14 6.13
N GLY A 55 -2.21 2.25 5.14
CA GLY A 55 -2.81 2.49 3.83
C GLY A 55 -4.32 2.75 3.90
N LEU A 56 -5.04 2.01 4.74
CA LEU A 56 -6.48 2.22 4.96
C LEU A 56 -6.77 3.55 5.67
N GLU A 57 -5.94 3.95 6.63
CA GLU A 57 -6.04 5.27 7.28
C GLU A 57 -5.88 6.39 6.25
N TRP A 58 -4.92 6.29 5.32
CA TRP A 58 -4.73 7.28 4.26
C TRP A 58 -5.87 7.32 3.24
N VAL A 59 -6.38 6.16 2.83
CA VAL A 59 -7.54 6.11 1.92
C VAL A 59 -8.76 6.77 2.56
N ARG A 60 -8.93 6.66 3.88
CA ARG A 60 -10.02 7.33 4.60
C ARG A 60 -9.88 8.85 4.58
N ASP A 61 -8.66 9.38 4.65
CA ASP A 61 -8.40 10.82 4.61
C ASP A 61 -8.55 11.42 3.20
N GLU A 62 -8.51 10.60 2.13
CA GLU A 62 -8.79 11.02 0.74
C GLU A 62 -10.28 11.09 0.37
N LEU A 63 -11.17 10.49 1.19
CA LEU A 63 -12.62 10.42 0.94
C LEU A 63 -13.37 11.62 1.54
#